data_AF-A0A0K8NY37-F1
#
_entry.id   AF-A0A0K8NY37-F1
#
_cell.length_a   1.000
_cell.length_b   1.000
_cell.length_c   1.000
_cell.angle_alpha   90.00
_cell.angle_beta   90.00
_cell.angle_gamma   90.00
#
_symmetry.space_group_name_H-M   'P 1'
#
loop_
_entity.id
_entity.type
_entity.pdbx_description
1 polymer ?
#
loop_
_entity_poly.entity_id
_entity_poly.type
_entity_poly.pdbx_seq_one_letter_code
_entity_poly.pdbx_strand_id
1 'polypeptide(L)' 'MNLAFERGVSPMAAWREHFGLTQAELAGRIGITQAAYAQMERVKQPRRATLEKVATALGLELEQLRW' A
#
# COMPACT_ATOMS: atom_id res chain seq x y z
N MET A 1 2.76 -6.57 18.51
CA MET A 1 4.07 -6.11 17.99
C MET A 1 3.82 -5.56 16.60
N ASN A 2 3.69 -4.24 16.43
CA ASN A 2 3.45 -3.62 15.12
C ASN A 2 4.78 -3.53 14.36
N LEU A 3 5.11 -4.58 13.59
CA LEU A 3 6.32 -4.72 12.77
C LEU A 3 6.53 -3.61 11.71
N ALA A 4 5.55 -2.72 11.53
CA ALA A 4 5.53 -1.69 10.51
C ALA A 4 6.46 -0.49 10.79
N PHE A 5 6.75 -0.17 12.06
CA PHE A 5 7.48 1.06 12.39
C PHE A 5 9.01 0.96 12.31
N GLU A 6 9.60 -0.25 12.23
CA GLU A 6 11.06 -0.43 12.34
C GLU A 6 11.78 -0.67 11.01
N ARG A 7 11.09 -0.80 9.87
CA ARG A 7 11.70 -1.29 8.61
C ARG A 7 11.85 -0.28 7.47
N GLY A 8 11.44 0.98 7.65
CA GLY A 8 11.43 1.96 6.54
C GLY A 8 10.51 1.55 5.38
N VAL A 9 9.51 0.72 5.68
CA VAL A 9 8.48 0.28 4.72
C VAL A 9 7.43 1.37 4.55
N SER A 10 6.90 1.51 3.34
CA SER A 10 5.86 2.51 3.09
C SER A 10 4.55 2.19 3.81
N PRO A 11 3.71 3.20 4.08
CA PRO A 11 2.33 3.02 4.55
C PRO A 11 1.54 1.93 3.82
N MET A 12 1.69 1.88 2.50
CA MET A 12 1.01 0.89 1.66
C MET A 12 1.47 -0.54 1.98
N ALA A 13 2.78 -0.75 2.10
CA ALA A 13 3.35 -2.05 2.42
C ALA A 13 2.94 -2.54 3.82
N ALA A 14 2.96 -1.63 4.80
CA ALA A 14 2.58 -1.94 6.17
C ALA A 14 1.12 -2.41 6.27
N TRP A 15 0.18 -1.69 5.66
CA TRP A 15 -1.24 -2.07 5.67
C TRP A 15 -1.51 -3.34 4.88
N ARG A 16 -0.86 -3.49 3.72
CA ARG A 16 -0.94 -4.73 2.93
C ARG A 16 -0.55 -5.94 3.78
N GLU A 17 0.59 -5.86 4.48
CA GLU A 17 1.08 -6.93 5.35
C GLU A 17 0.18 -7.17 6.55
N HIS A 18 -0.39 -6.11 7.12
CA HIS A 18 -1.38 -6.21 8.20
C HIS A 18 -2.61 -7.04 7.78
N PHE A 19 -3.07 -6.88 6.53
CA PHE A 19 -4.16 -7.67 5.96
C PHE A 19 -3.73 -9.03 5.37
N GLY A 20 -2.45 -9.41 5.50
CA GLY A 20 -1.94 -10.68 4.99
C GLY A 20 -1.90 -10.78 3.46
N LEU A 21 -1.90 -9.65 2.76
CA LEU A 21 -1.93 -9.61 1.30
C LEU A 21 -0.53 -9.63 0.70
N THR A 22 -0.37 -10.29 -0.44
CA THR A 22 0.80 -10.16 -1.31
C THR A 22 0.69 -8.93 -2.20
N GLN A 23 1.83 -8.49 -2.75
CA GLN A 23 1.85 -7.42 -3.75
C GLN A 23 1.00 -7.75 -4.99
N ALA A 24 0.94 -9.03 -5.37
CA ALA A 24 0.17 -9.47 -6.54
C ALA A 24 -1.34 -9.39 -6.29
N GLU A 25 -1.80 -9.81 -5.11
CA GLU A 25 -3.22 -9.75 -4.75
C GLU A 25 -3.72 -8.30 -4.70
N LEU A 26 -2.97 -7.41 -4.06
CA LEU A 26 -3.37 -6.00 -3.98
C LEU A 26 -3.27 -5.29 -5.33
N ALA A 27 -2.24 -5.61 -6.14
CA ALA A 27 -2.14 -5.12 -7.51
C ALA A 27 -3.36 -5.55 -8.36
N GLY A 28 -3.81 -6.80 -8.21
CA GLY A 28 -5.01 -7.31 -8.86
C GLY A 28 -6.27 -6.54 -8.48
N ARG A 29 -6.43 -6.19 -7.19
CA ARG A 29 -7.58 -5.39 -6.71
C ARG A 29 -7.66 -4.00 -7.34
N ILE A 30 -6.51 -3.38 -7.65
CA ILE A 30 -6.47 -2.04 -8.27
C ILE A 30 -6.19 -2.07 -9.79
N GLY A 31 -6.18 -3.27 -10.40
CA GLY A 31 -6.06 -3.45 -11.85
C GLY A 31 -4.69 -3.10 -12.43
N ILE A 32 -3.60 -3.36 -11.71
CA ILE A 32 -2.22 -3.14 -12.20
C ILE A 32 -1.37 -4.40 -12.06
N THR A 33 -0.14 -4.36 -12.60
CA THR A 33 0.82 -5.46 -12.44
C THR A 33 1.45 -5.46 -11.05
N GLN A 34 1.85 -6.64 -10.55
CA GLN A 34 2.61 -6.77 -9.31
C GLN A 34 3.86 -5.88 -9.31
N ALA A 35 4.60 -5.83 -10.42
CA ALA A 35 5.81 -5.01 -10.55
C ALA A 35 5.51 -3.51 -10.43
N ALA A 36 4.40 -3.03 -11.01
CA ALA A 36 3.97 -1.65 -10.87
C ALA A 36 3.62 -1.32 -9.42
N TYR A 37 2.94 -2.22 -8.71
CA TYR A 37 2.64 -2.05 -7.29
C TYR A 37 3.89 -2.04 -6.41
N ALA A 38 4.84 -2.95 -6.67
CA ALA A 38 6.12 -2.98 -5.95
C ALA A 38 6.93 -1.68 -6.13
N GLN A 39 6.82 -1.01 -7.28
CA GLN A 39 7.40 0.32 -7.48
C GLN A 39 6.65 1.39 -6.66
N MET A 40 5.32 1.33 -6.59
CA MET A 40 4.52 2.26 -5.79
C MET A 40 4.90 2.21 -4.30
N GLU A 41 5.13 1.03 -3.74
CA GLU A 41 5.55 0.86 -2.34
C GLU A 41 6.92 1.49 -2.03
N ARG A 42 7.74 1.80 -3.05
CA ARG A 42 9.05 2.44 -2.90
C ARG A 42 9.00 3.95 -3.07
N VAL A 43 7.88 4.50 -3.53
CA VAL A 43 7.74 5.95 -3.73
C VAL A 43 7.53 6.63 -2.38
N LYS A 44 8.43 7.55 -2.04
CA LYS A 44 8.39 8.29 -0.76
C LYS A 44 7.16 9.20 -0.64
N GLN A 45 6.67 9.76 -1.76
CA GLN A 45 5.48 10.61 -1.80
C GLN A 45 4.58 10.21 -2.98
N PRO A 46 3.71 9.19 -2.81
CA PRO A 46 2.80 8.77 -3.85
C PRO A 46 1.78 9.86 -4.19
N ARG A 47 1.32 9.90 -5.44
CA ARG A 47 0.24 10.80 -5.85
C ARG A 47 -1.05 10.47 -5.10
N ARG A 48 -1.84 11.50 -4.79
CA ARG A 48 -3.15 11.36 -4.13
C ARG A 48 -4.05 10.31 -4.79
N ALA A 49 -4.17 10.33 -6.12
CA ALA A 49 -4.99 9.38 -6.87
C ALA A 49 -4.54 7.91 -6.68
N THR A 50 -3.24 7.67 -6.49
CA THR A 50 -2.72 6.33 -6.20
C THR A 50 -3.11 5.90 -4.79
N LEU A 51 -2.95 6.79 -3.80
CA LEU A 51 -3.34 6.53 -2.42
C LEU A 51 -4.84 6.25 -2.31
N GLU A 52 -5.70 6.99 -3.02
CA GLU A 52 -7.16 6.79 -3.02
C GLU A 52 -7.55 5.40 -3.55
N LYS A 53 -6.90 4.93 -4.63
CA LYS A 53 -7.13 3.57 -5.17
C LYS A 53 -6.72 2.50 -4.17
N VAL A 54 -5.56 2.66 -3.53
CA VAL A 54 -5.06 1.71 -2.53
C VAL A 54 -5.92 1.70 -1.27
N ALA A 55 -6.31 2.87 -0.77
CA ALA A 55 -7.19 3.01 0.38
C ALA A 55 -8.53 2.31 0.13
N THR A 56 -9.14 2.56 -1.04
CA THR A 56 -10.38 1.89 -1.45
C THR A 56 -10.22 0.37 -1.51
N ALA A 57 -9.13 -0.14 -2.10
CA ALA A 57 -8.89 -1.58 -2.22
C ALA A 57 -8.61 -2.30 -0.89
N LEU A 58 -8.21 -1.54 0.14
CA LEU A 58 -7.95 -2.02 1.50
C LEU A 58 -9.10 -1.70 2.47
N GLY A 59 -10.13 -0.95 2.05
CA GLY A 59 -11.20 -0.49 2.94
C GLY A 59 -10.74 0.52 3.99
N LEU A 60 -9.73 1.32 3.66
CA LEU A 60 -9.13 2.33 4.55
C LEU A 60 -9.55 3.75 4.13
N GLU A 61 -9.41 4.68 5.06
CA GLU A 61 -9.39 6.11 4.75
C GLU A 61 -8.03 6.54 4.21
N LEU A 62 -8.03 7.56 3.35
CA LEU A 62 -6.80 8.09 2.72
C LEU A 62 -5.74 8.52 3.75
N GLU A 63 -6.17 9.12 4.86
CA GLU A 63 -5.27 9.61 5.92
C GLU A 63 -4.52 8.47 6.62
N GLN A 64 -5.05 7.23 6.62
CA GLN A 64 -4.35 6.07 7.18
C GLN A 64 -3.12 5.65 6.34
N LEU A 65 -3.00 6.16 5.11
CA LEU A 65 -1.83 5.98 4.24
C LEU A 65 -0.86 7.18 4.28
N ARG A 66 -1.15 8.20 5.09
CA ARG A 66 -0.34 9.41 5.24
C ARG A 66 0.29 9.43 6.64
N TRP A 67 1.45 8.81 6.77
CA TRP A 67 2.29 8.88 7.96
C TRP A 67 3.76 8.98 7.56
#